data_AF-A0A6G2RN48-F1
#
_entry.id   AF-A0A6G2RN48-F1
#
_cell.length_a   1.000
_cell.length_b   1.000
_cell.length_c   1.000
_cell.angle_alpha   90.00
_cell.angle_beta   90.00
_cell.angle_gamma   90.00
#
_symmetry.space_group_name_H-M   'P 1'
#
loop_
_entity.id
_entity.type
_entity.pdbx_description
1 polymer ?
#
loop_
_entity_poly.entity_id
_entity_poly.type
_entity_poly.pdbx_seq_one_letter_code
_entity_poly.pdbx_strand_id
1 'polypeptide(L)'
;MSRAFALRAGRTGLVGEAVASRASLVGATVGLLPLLGLVPALSGADGRSGLVLAGGAAPVLFGAAQVAIAWSCQTARLGAGFRSGLLVPLAAASTVLPLWLGREWTLLLLYLAASAAVAVPPRLCVPTLAGTVGLAYGVAERADHAGAVPTVVLTAAVGMAMATYRRILDLNAELRSTRRELARSAVAEERLRFARDVHDMLGHSLLQLILHTEVTRRLHRARETDVEAELQKIEDLGRQALERVREAVTGYRRLSLPAVVEEARPTLADAGVTLDFDADPAELPEEVELIPPREREVLATVLDGSPIAAVAARVHLAEKTVRNYLSAAISKTGCANRFEAAHHARERGWL
;
A
#
# COMPACT_ATOMS: atom_id res chain seq x y z
N MET A 1 9.11 -18.67 -1.90
CA MET A 1 8.78 -17.25 -1.60
C MET A 1 7.50 -16.70 -2.28
N SER A 2 7.00 -17.26 -3.39
CA SER A 2 5.84 -16.71 -4.14
C SER A 2 4.49 -16.74 -3.40
N ARG A 3 4.16 -17.82 -2.66
CA ARG A 3 2.88 -17.95 -1.93
C ARG A 3 2.75 -17.01 -0.72
N ALA A 4 3.84 -16.80 0.03
CA ALA A 4 3.83 -15.92 1.21
C ALA A 4 3.67 -14.44 0.83
N PHE A 5 4.22 -14.02 -0.31
CA PHE A 5 4.08 -12.66 -0.81
C PHE A 5 2.66 -12.40 -1.36
N ALA A 6 2.07 -13.38 -2.06
CA ALA A 6 0.69 -13.30 -2.53
C ALA A 6 -0.33 -13.25 -1.36
N LEU A 7 -0.12 -14.05 -0.31
CA LEU A 7 -0.94 -14.02 0.91
C LEU A 7 -0.79 -12.70 1.68
N ARG A 8 0.40 -12.10 1.70
CA ARG A 8 0.66 -10.82 2.38
C ARG A 8 0.08 -9.63 1.59
N ALA A 9 0.16 -9.66 0.26
CA ALA A 9 -0.46 -8.67 -0.63
C ALA A 9 -1.99 -8.75 -0.62
N GLY A 10 -2.56 -9.96 -0.52
CA GLY A 10 -3.99 -10.16 -0.29
C GLY A 10 -4.45 -9.62 1.06
N ARG A 11 -3.69 -9.89 2.14
CA ARG A 11 -3.98 -9.37 3.49
C ARG A 11 -3.91 -7.84 3.57
N THR A 12 -2.94 -7.20 2.92
CA THR A 12 -2.84 -5.72 2.92
C THR A 12 -3.94 -5.08 2.07
N GLY A 13 -4.38 -5.72 0.99
CA GLY A 13 -5.55 -5.32 0.22
C GLY A 13 -6.83 -5.38 1.05
N LEU A 14 -7.08 -6.52 1.72
CA LEU A 14 -8.26 -6.73 2.57
C LEU A 14 -8.30 -5.78 3.78
N VAL A 15 -7.15 -5.49 4.39
CA VAL A 15 -7.06 -4.51 5.49
C VAL A 15 -7.32 -3.08 4.98
N GLY A 16 -6.81 -2.72 3.80
CA GLY A 16 -7.08 -1.42 3.19
C GLY A 16 -8.55 -1.21 2.81
N GLU A 17 -9.20 -2.25 2.28
CA GLU A 17 -10.64 -2.25 2.00
C GLU A 17 -11.47 -2.17 3.28
N ALA A 18 -11.08 -2.91 4.33
CA ALA A 18 -11.76 -2.87 5.64
C ALA A 18 -11.63 -1.50 6.33
N VAL A 19 -10.46 -0.85 6.25
CA VAL A 19 -10.26 0.50 6.81
C VAL A 19 -11.02 1.54 6.01
N ALA A 20 -11.03 1.46 4.67
CA ALA A 20 -11.81 2.36 3.83
C ALA A 20 -13.33 2.18 4.05
N SER A 21 -13.78 0.94 4.25
CA SER A 21 -15.17 0.63 4.58
C SER A 21 -15.56 1.17 5.96
N ARG A 22 -14.70 1.02 6.97
CA ARG A 22 -14.93 1.60 8.31
C ARG A 22 -14.94 3.13 8.29
N ALA A 23 -14.02 3.77 7.59
CA ALA A 23 -13.97 5.23 7.50
C ALA A 23 -15.21 5.82 6.80
N SER A 24 -15.72 5.15 5.77
CA SER A 24 -16.92 5.58 5.05
C SER A 24 -18.21 5.30 5.83
N LEU A 25 -18.28 4.19 6.59
CA LEU A 25 -19.36 3.95 7.54
C LEU A 25 -19.39 5.00 8.66
N VAL A 26 -18.22 5.35 9.21
CA VAL A 26 -18.09 6.43 10.21
C VAL A 26 -18.52 7.76 9.61
N GLY A 27 -18.09 8.07 8.38
CA GLY A 27 -18.51 9.26 7.64
C GLY A 27 -20.03 9.31 7.40
N ALA A 28 -20.66 8.18 7.05
CA ALA A 28 -22.10 8.09 6.90
C ALA A 28 -22.83 8.31 8.24
N THR A 29 -22.33 7.73 9.35
CA THR A 29 -22.93 7.92 10.68
C THR A 29 -22.76 9.34 11.21
N VAL A 30 -21.60 9.97 11.02
CA VAL A 30 -21.35 11.37 11.40
C VAL A 30 -22.16 12.30 10.49
N GLY A 31 -22.35 11.93 9.23
CA GLY A 31 -23.21 12.64 8.31
C GLY A 31 -24.65 12.73 8.77
N LEU A 32 -25.16 11.81 9.61
CA LEU A 32 -26.53 11.85 10.13
C LEU A 32 -26.73 12.77 11.34
N LEU A 33 -25.66 13.27 11.97
CA LEU A 33 -25.76 14.12 13.17
C LEU A 33 -26.68 15.34 12.99
N PRO A 34 -26.63 16.07 11.86
CA PRO A 34 -27.54 17.19 11.62
C PRO A 34 -29.04 16.82 11.61
N LEU A 35 -29.40 15.55 11.37
CA LEU A 35 -30.81 15.10 11.49
C LEU A 35 -31.32 15.13 12.94
N LEU A 36 -30.42 15.04 13.94
CA LEU A 36 -30.81 15.22 15.35
C LEU A 36 -31.28 16.65 15.63
N GLY A 37 -30.85 17.62 14.80
CA GLY A 37 -31.35 19.00 14.84
C GLY A 37 -32.83 19.15 14.47
N LEU A 38 -33.46 18.13 13.86
CA LEU A 38 -34.90 18.11 13.58
C LEU A 38 -35.75 17.69 14.78
N VAL A 39 -35.14 17.11 15.82
CA VAL A 39 -35.85 16.61 17.00
C VAL A 39 -36.55 17.73 17.80
N PRO A 40 -35.94 18.91 18.03
CA PRO A 40 -36.62 20.03 18.69
C PRO A 40 -37.82 20.54 17.90
N ALA A 41 -37.77 20.51 16.56
CA ALA A 41 -38.90 20.91 15.72
C ALA A 41 -40.16 20.04 15.91
N LEU A 42 -40.00 18.80 16.40
CA LEU A 42 -41.12 17.91 16.76
C LEU A 42 -41.74 18.26 18.12
N SER A 43 -40.99 18.90 19.02
CA SER A 43 -41.46 19.25 20.37
C SER A 43 -42.37 20.48 20.43
N GLY A 44 -42.39 21.31 19.38
CA GLY A 44 -43.30 22.46 19.25
C GLY A 44 -44.66 22.15 18.61
N ALA A 45 -44.91 20.90 18.21
CA ALA A 45 -46.15 20.49 17.55
C ALA A 45 -47.25 20.17 18.59
N ASP A 46 -47.91 21.21 19.10
CA ASP A 46 -49.01 21.07 20.08
C ASP A 46 -50.12 20.12 19.58
N GLY A 47 -50.30 18.99 20.29
CA GLY A 47 -51.55 18.24 20.36
C GLY A 47 -51.91 17.23 19.26
N ARG A 48 -51.07 16.97 18.24
CA ARG A 48 -51.35 15.94 17.21
C ARG A 48 -50.40 14.75 17.32
N SER A 49 -50.75 13.78 18.17
CA SER A 49 -49.95 12.56 18.43
C SER A 49 -49.57 11.77 17.16
N GLY A 50 -50.41 11.76 16.12
CA GLY A 50 -50.08 11.16 14.82
C GLY A 50 -49.01 11.92 14.02
N LEU A 51 -48.91 13.24 14.20
CA LEU A 51 -47.95 14.12 13.53
C LEU A 51 -46.55 14.01 14.17
N VAL A 52 -46.52 13.78 15.49
CA VAL A 52 -45.28 13.52 16.25
C VAL A 52 -44.70 12.14 15.92
N LEU A 53 -45.55 11.11 15.80
CA LEU A 53 -45.10 9.75 15.43
C LEU A 53 -44.59 9.69 13.98
N ALA A 54 -45.31 10.30 13.04
CA ALA A 54 -44.90 10.38 11.64
C ALA A 54 -43.61 11.22 11.46
N GLY A 55 -43.50 12.33 12.20
CA GLY A 55 -42.32 13.19 12.22
C GLY A 55 -41.10 12.55 12.88
N GLY A 56 -41.28 11.67 13.87
CA GLY A 56 -40.17 10.94 14.51
C GLY A 56 -39.65 9.75 13.70
N ALA A 57 -40.54 9.02 13.01
CA ALA A 57 -40.16 7.85 12.22
C ALA A 57 -39.46 8.20 10.90
N ALA A 58 -39.82 9.34 10.28
CA ALA A 58 -39.30 9.74 8.98
C ALA A 58 -37.78 9.99 8.95
N PRO A 59 -37.15 10.73 9.90
CA PRO A 59 -35.70 10.91 9.95
C PRO A 59 -34.92 9.61 10.16
N VAL A 60 -35.48 8.69 10.96
CA VAL A 60 -34.85 7.39 11.22
C VAL A 60 -34.84 6.53 9.97
N LEU A 61 -35.98 6.43 9.28
CA LEU A 61 -36.09 5.71 8.01
C LEU A 61 -35.20 6.36 6.92
N PHE A 62 -35.17 7.68 6.87
CA PHE A 62 -34.32 8.43 5.95
C PHE A 62 -32.83 8.19 6.22
N GLY A 63 -32.41 8.20 7.49
CA GLY A 63 -31.04 7.89 7.89
C GLY A 63 -30.66 6.44 7.62
N ALA A 64 -31.56 5.49 7.86
CA ALA A 64 -31.35 4.08 7.51
C ALA A 64 -31.17 3.89 6.00
N ALA A 65 -31.97 4.59 5.18
CA ALA A 65 -31.84 4.58 3.73
C ALA A 65 -30.50 5.17 3.27
N GLN A 66 -30.01 6.23 3.92
CA GLN A 66 -28.69 6.81 3.66
C GLN A 66 -27.54 5.82 3.93
N VAL A 67 -27.58 5.16 5.09
CA VAL A 67 -26.58 4.14 5.44
C VAL A 67 -26.64 2.97 4.46
N ALA A 68 -27.83 2.56 4.04
CA ALA A 68 -27.99 1.51 3.03
C ALA A 68 -27.37 1.91 1.68
N ILE A 69 -27.52 3.16 1.22
CA ILE A 69 -26.88 3.65 -0.02
C ILE A 69 -25.36 3.68 0.14
N ALA A 70 -24.86 4.23 1.25
CA ALA A 70 -23.42 4.27 1.52
C ALA A 70 -22.80 2.87 1.56
N TRP A 71 -23.48 1.91 2.19
CA TRP A 71 -23.03 0.52 2.27
C TRP A 71 -23.12 -0.21 0.92
N SER A 72 -24.19 0.03 0.15
CA SER A 72 -24.34 -0.55 -1.19
C SER A 72 -23.25 -0.11 -2.17
N CYS A 73 -22.70 1.11 -2.00
CA CYS A 73 -21.60 1.58 -2.84
C CYS A 73 -20.26 0.92 -2.48
N GLN A 74 -20.14 0.36 -1.28
CA GLN A 74 -18.94 -0.37 -0.84
C GLN A 74 -19.02 -1.86 -1.14
N THR A 75 -20.24 -2.41 -1.23
CA THR A 75 -20.44 -3.84 -1.44
C THR A 75 -20.92 -4.11 -2.85
N ALA A 76 -20.12 -4.83 -3.64
CA ALA A 76 -20.47 -5.26 -5.01
C ALA A 76 -21.72 -6.17 -5.10
N ARG A 77 -22.38 -6.45 -3.96
CA ARG A 77 -23.56 -7.32 -3.84
C ARG A 77 -24.86 -6.59 -4.18
N LEU A 78 -24.93 -5.27 -4.04
CA LEU A 78 -26.14 -4.48 -4.27
C LEU A 78 -26.03 -3.73 -5.59
N GLY A 79 -26.86 -4.11 -6.57
CA GLY A 79 -26.82 -3.58 -7.93
C GLY A 79 -27.23 -2.11 -8.05
N ALA A 80 -26.93 -1.49 -9.19
CA ALA A 80 -27.32 -0.11 -9.50
C ALA A 80 -28.84 0.12 -9.42
N GLY A 81 -29.65 -0.90 -9.74
CA GLY A 81 -31.12 -0.84 -9.65
C GLY A 81 -31.65 -0.68 -8.22
N PHE A 82 -31.00 -1.29 -7.22
CA PHE A 82 -31.36 -1.11 -5.81
C PHE A 82 -31.10 0.33 -5.35
N ARG A 83 -29.95 0.89 -5.76
CA ARG A 83 -29.57 2.27 -5.43
C ARG A 83 -30.50 3.29 -6.06
N SER A 84 -30.83 3.13 -7.34
CA SER A 84 -31.79 4.02 -8.02
C SER A 84 -33.21 3.86 -7.46
N GLY A 85 -33.60 2.64 -7.08
CA GLY A 85 -34.89 2.37 -6.43
C GLY A 85 -35.04 3.08 -5.09
N LEU A 86 -33.95 3.19 -4.30
CA LEU A 86 -33.96 3.87 -3.00
C LEU A 86 -33.91 5.41 -3.11
N LEU A 87 -33.42 5.97 -4.22
CA LEU A 87 -33.41 7.42 -4.45
C LEU A 87 -34.82 8.00 -4.63
N VAL A 88 -35.75 7.23 -5.21
CA VAL A 88 -37.14 7.68 -5.45
C VAL A 88 -37.88 8.00 -4.14
N PRO A 89 -37.96 7.09 -3.15
CA PRO A 89 -38.59 7.41 -1.87
C PRO A 89 -37.82 8.48 -1.09
N LEU A 90 -36.49 8.56 -1.24
CA LEU A 90 -35.69 9.64 -0.64
C LEU A 90 -36.06 11.00 -1.21
N ALA A 91 -36.21 11.11 -2.54
CA ALA A 91 -36.61 12.34 -3.21
C ALA A 91 -38.04 12.76 -2.83
N ALA A 92 -38.96 11.79 -2.72
CA ALA A 92 -40.31 12.05 -2.24
C ALA A 92 -40.31 12.56 -0.78
N ALA A 93 -39.55 11.93 0.11
CA ALA A 93 -39.43 12.39 1.50
C ALA A 93 -38.81 13.79 1.60
N SER A 94 -37.73 14.05 0.85
CA SER A 94 -37.04 15.35 0.82
C SER A 94 -37.84 16.48 0.16
N THR A 95 -38.93 16.19 -0.56
CA THR A 95 -39.84 17.19 -1.14
C THR A 95 -41.07 17.42 -0.28
N VAL A 96 -41.69 16.34 0.21
CA VAL A 96 -42.96 16.41 0.96
C VAL A 96 -42.75 16.94 2.37
N LEU A 97 -41.72 16.47 3.10
CA LEU A 97 -41.53 16.86 4.51
C LEU A 97 -41.24 18.36 4.70
N PRO A 98 -40.40 19.03 3.89
CA PRO A 98 -40.18 20.47 4.04
C PRO A 98 -41.41 21.33 3.75
N LEU A 99 -42.26 20.92 2.80
CA LEU A 99 -43.49 21.63 2.49
C LEU A 99 -44.56 21.45 3.58
N TRP A 100 -44.49 20.35 4.34
CA TRP A 100 -45.50 19.98 5.32
C TRP A 100 -45.12 20.38 6.76
N LEU A 101 -43.85 20.26 7.15
CA LEU A 101 -43.35 20.56 8.50
C LEU A 101 -42.52 21.86 8.58
N GLY A 102 -42.25 22.51 7.45
CA GLY A 102 -41.61 23.84 7.41
C GLY A 102 -40.09 23.82 7.25
N ARG A 103 -39.49 25.00 7.46
CA ARG A 103 -38.11 25.34 7.06
C ARG A 103 -37.02 24.39 7.58
N GLU A 104 -37.13 23.92 8.83
CA GLU A 104 -36.12 23.07 9.47
C GLU A 104 -35.78 21.82 8.64
N TRP A 105 -36.76 21.34 7.86
CA TRP A 105 -36.68 20.09 7.11
C TRP A 105 -36.01 20.23 5.73
N THR A 106 -35.71 21.45 5.27
CA THR A 106 -35.02 21.67 3.97
C THR A 106 -33.62 21.05 3.94
N LEU A 107 -33.01 20.78 5.10
CA LEU A 107 -31.76 20.02 5.24
C LEU A 107 -31.82 18.66 4.55
N LEU A 108 -32.99 18.02 4.43
CA LEU A 108 -33.15 16.74 3.71
C LEU A 108 -32.79 16.81 2.22
N LEU A 109 -32.82 18.00 1.61
CA LEU A 109 -32.42 18.22 0.23
C LEU A 109 -30.90 18.08 0.05
N LEU A 110 -30.13 18.50 1.05
CA LEU A 110 -28.68 18.35 1.11
C LEU A 110 -28.27 16.88 1.02
N TYR A 111 -28.97 16.07 1.81
CA TYR A 111 -28.80 14.64 1.90
C TYR A 111 -29.18 13.93 0.60
N LEU A 112 -30.25 14.36 -0.06
CA LEU A 112 -30.64 13.83 -1.37
C LEU A 112 -29.55 14.05 -2.43
N ALA A 113 -28.96 15.25 -2.48
CA ALA A 113 -27.86 15.56 -3.41
C ALA A 113 -26.62 14.70 -3.13
N ALA A 114 -26.26 14.49 -1.86
CA ALA A 114 -25.18 13.60 -1.47
C ALA A 114 -25.42 12.15 -1.95
N SER A 115 -26.62 11.61 -1.73
CA SER A 115 -26.97 10.25 -2.15
C SER A 115 -26.99 10.12 -3.68
N ALA A 116 -27.57 11.09 -4.38
CA ALA A 116 -27.64 11.09 -5.85
C ALA A 116 -26.22 11.09 -6.46
N ALA A 117 -25.32 11.91 -5.91
CA ALA A 117 -23.93 12.00 -6.36
C ALA A 117 -23.17 10.67 -6.27
N VAL A 118 -23.56 9.80 -5.33
CA VAL A 118 -22.87 8.54 -5.02
C VAL A 118 -23.56 7.33 -5.68
N ALA A 119 -24.89 7.32 -5.74
CA ALA A 119 -25.70 6.21 -6.24
C ALA A 119 -25.71 6.08 -7.77
N VAL A 120 -25.59 7.20 -8.49
CA VAL A 120 -25.81 7.29 -9.94
C VAL A 120 -24.49 7.08 -10.71
N PRO A 121 -24.49 6.37 -11.86
CA PRO A 121 -23.29 6.23 -12.69
C PRO A 121 -22.68 7.59 -13.09
N PRO A 122 -21.35 7.67 -13.30
CA PRO A 122 -20.66 8.95 -13.52
C PRO A 122 -21.20 9.74 -14.72
N ARG A 123 -21.70 9.04 -15.75
CA ARG A 123 -22.32 9.67 -16.95
C ARG A 123 -23.57 10.47 -16.64
N LEU A 124 -24.35 10.06 -15.64
CA LEU A 124 -25.59 10.71 -15.25
C LEU A 124 -25.42 11.62 -14.03
N CYS A 125 -24.22 11.70 -13.45
CA CYS A 125 -23.97 12.48 -12.23
C CYS A 125 -24.34 13.96 -12.39
N VAL A 126 -23.82 14.61 -13.44
CA VAL A 126 -24.08 16.04 -13.72
C VAL A 126 -25.58 16.34 -13.89
N PRO A 127 -26.35 15.65 -14.77
CA PRO A 127 -27.77 15.94 -14.90
C PRO A 127 -28.57 15.61 -13.64
N THR A 128 -28.20 14.56 -12.89
CA THR A 128 -28.87 14.27 -11.61
C THR A 128 -28.60 15.31 -10.54
N LEU A 129 -27.38 15.84 -10.46
CA LEU A 129 -27.03 16.92 -9.55
C LEU A 129 -27.79 18.21 -9.91
N ALA A 130 -27.82 18.56 -11.20
CA ALA A 130 -28.61 19.69 -11.68
C ALA A 130 -30.10 19.52 -11.33
N GLY A 131 -30.65 18.30 -11.49
CA GLY A 131 -32.00 17.97 -11.06
C GLY A 131 -32.22 18.15 -9.55
N THR A 132 -31.30 17.68 -8.70
CA THR A 132 -31.40 17.88 -7.25
C THR A 132 -31.31 19.35 -6.83
N VAL A 133 -30.51 20.15 -7.53
CA VAL A 133 -30.39 21.59 -7.30
C VAL A 133 -31.66 22.33 -7.71
N GLY A 134 -32.23 21.99 -8.88
CA GLY A 134 -33.50 22.57 -9.34
C GLY A 134 -34.67 22.20 -8.42
N LEU A 135 -34.72 20.95 -7.95
CA LEU A 135 -35.69 20.50 -6.96
C LEU A 135 -35.52 21.25 -5.63
N ALA A 136 -34.28 21.42 -5.16
CA ALA A 136 -34.00 22.18 -3.94
C ALA A 136 -34.44 23.64 -4.06
N TYR A 137 -34.24 24.29 -5.20
CA TYR A 137 -34.73 25.64 -5.46
C TYR A 137 -36.26 25.70 -5.39
N GLY A 138 -36.96 24.83 -6.12
CA GLY A 138 -38.43 24.86 -6.18
C GLY A 138 -39.12 24.51 -4.86
N VAL A 139 -38.50 23.69 -4.02
CA VAL A 139 -38.98 23.38 -2.66
C VAL A 139 -38.64 24.50 -1.69
N ALA A 140 -37.41 24.98 -1.69
CA ALA A 140 -36.97 26.01 -0.75
C ALA A 140 -37.67 27.36 -1.02
N GLU A 141 -37.92 27.71 -2.28
CA GLU A 141 -38.69 28.91 -2.65
C GLU A 141 -40.12 28.89 -2.07
N ARG A 142 -40.76 27.71 -2.03
CA ARG A 142 -42.12 27.53 -1.49
C ARG A 142 -42.17 27.40 0.03
N ALA A 143 -41.15 26.80 0.64
CA ALA A 143 -41.11 26.53 2.07
C ALA A 143 -40.55 27.72 2.88
N ASP A 144 -39.50 28.37 2.38
CA ASP A 144 -38.88 29.56 2.97
C ASP A 144 -38.08 30.34 1.92
N HIS A 145 -38.71 31.35 1.33
CA HIS A 145 -38.10 32.16 0.28
C HIS A 145 -36.77 32.82 0.73
N ALA A 146 -36.68 33.25 1.99
CA ALA A 146 -35.47 33.87 2.53
C ALA A 146 -34.30 32.87 2.65
N GLY A 147 -34.59 31.60 2.93
CA GLY A 147 -33.63 30.50 3.04
C GLY A 147 -33.34 29.77 1.73
N ALA A 148 -33.97 30.14 0.61
CA ALA A 148 -33.83 29.42 -0.65
C ALA A 148 -32.40 29.44 -1.20
N VAL A 149 -31.78 30.62 -1.25
CA VAL A 149 -30.40 30.79 -1.74
C VAL A 149 -29.38 29.95 -0.95
N PRO A 150 -29.28 30.05 0.40
CA PRO A 150 -28.31 29.26 1.15
C PRO A 150 -28.58 27.75 1.04
N THR A 151 -29.85 27.32 0.99
CA THR A 151 -30.20 25.90 0.82
C THR A 151 -29.71 25.37 -0.52
N VAL A 152 -29.94 26.10 -1.61
CA VAL A 152 -29.51 25.72 -2.96
C VAL A 152 -27.99 25.67 -3.06
N VAL A 153 -27.29 26.69 -2.52
CA VAL A 153 -25.82 26.75 -2.51
C VAL A 153 -25.22 25.57 -1.74
N LEU A 154 -25.72 25.28 -0.54
CA LEU A 154 -25.25 24.14 0.26
C LEU A 154 -25.54 22.81 -0.44
N THR A 155 -26.72 22.65 -1.04
CA THR A 155 -27.11 21.46 -1.79
C THR A 155 -26.16 21.20 -2.96
N ALA A 156 -25.86 22.24 -3.75
CA ALA A 156 -24.90 22.16 -4.84
C ALA A 156 -23.49 21.84 -4.33
N ALA A 157 -23.04 22.50 -3.27
CA ALA A 157 -21.71 22.31 -2.69
C ALA A 157 -21.50 20.88 -2.18
N VAL A 158 -22.45 20.32 -1.43
CA VAL A 158 -22.35 18.94 -0.92
C VAL A 158 -22.47 17.92 -2.04
N GLY A 159 -23.39 18.11 -2.99
CA GLY A 159 -23.48 17.24 -4.16
C GLY A 159 -22.17 17.19 -4.95
N MET A 160 -21.53 18.34 -5.16
CA MET A 160 -20.24 18.45 -5.83
C MET A 160 -19.09 17.84 -5.00
N ALA A 161 -19.08 18.07 -3.69
CA ALA A 161 -18.09 17.49 -2.79
C ALA A 161 -18.16 15.96 -2.81
N MET A 162 -19.36 15.38 -2.77
CA MET A 162 -19.52 13.92 -2.84
C MET A 162 -19.21 13.33 -4.21
N ALA A 163 -19.53 14.03 -5.30
CA ALA A 163 -19.12 13.63 -6.64
C ALA A 163 -17.58 13.59 -6.76
N THR A 164 -16.91 14.63 -6.25
CA THR A 164 -15.44 14.71 -6.21
C THR A 164 -14.86 13.61 -5.33
N TYR A 165 -15.42 13.39 -4.14
CA TYR A 165 -15.00 12.33 -3.23
C TYR A 165 -15.07 10.95 -3.88
N ARG A 166 -16.19 10.61 -4.53
CA ARG A 166 -16.33 9.37 -5.30
C ARG A 166 -15.28 9.26 -6.41
N ARG A 167 -15.05 10.35 -7.15
CA ARG A 167 -14.04 10.37 -8.22
C ARG A 167 -12.64 10.11 -7.69
N ILE A 168 -12.29 10.65 -6.52
CA ILE A 168 -11.01 10.39 -5.85
C ILE A 168 -10.89 8.91 -5.46
N LEU A 169 -11.95 8.28 -4.96
CA LEU A 169 -11.94 6.86 -4.63
C LEU A 169 -11.73 5.98 -5.87
N ASP A 170 -12.44 6.26 -6.96
CA ASP A 170 -12.32 5.54 -8.23
C ASP A 170 -10.89 5.67 -8.81
N LEU A 171 -10.37 6.91 -8.86
CA LEU A 171 -9.01 7.18 -9.36
C LEU A 171 -7.93 6.52 -8.49
N ASN A 172 -8.10 6.50 -7.17
CA ASN A 172 -7.17 5.81 -6.28
C ASN A 172 -7.19 4.30 -6.49
N ALA A 173 -8.35 3.71 -6.77
CA ALA A 173 -8.47 2.29 -7.10
C ALA A 173 -7.76 1.96 -8.42
N GLU A 174 -7.98 2.79 -9.45
CA GLU A 174 -7.31 2.69 -10.76
C GLU A 174 -5.78 2.84 -10.64
N LEU A 175 -5.31 3.84 -9.89
CA LEU A 175 -3.88 4.04 -9.65
C LEU A 175 -3.23 2.80 -8.99
N ARG A 176 -3.95 2.16 -8.06
CA ARG A 176 -3.48 0.93 -7.41
C ARG A 176 -3.43 -0.25 -8.37
N SER A 177 -4.36 -0.39 -9.31
CA SER A 177 -4.28 -1.43 -10.35
C SER A 177 -3.10 -1.18 -11.29
N THR A 178 -2.94 0.04 -11.79
CA THR A 178 -1.84 0.38 -12.71
C THR A 178 -0.47 0.16 -12.07
N ARG A 179 -0.28 0.55 -10.80
CA ARG A 179 0.97 0.26 -10.06
C ARG A 179 1.26 -1.24 -9.94
N ARG A 180 0.22 -2.06 -9.76
CA ARG A 180 0.38 -3.53 -9.70
C ARG A 180 0.72 -4.13 -11.06
N GLU A 181 0.26 -3.53 -12.15
CA GLU A 181 0.59 -3.94 -13.51
C GLU A 181 2.03 -3.54 -13.87
N LEU A 182 2.44 -2.31 -13.56
CA LEU A 182 3.82 -1.86 -13.72
C LEU A 182 4.80 -2.74 -12.92
N ALA A 183 4.49 -3.05 -11.66
CA ALA A 183 5.31 -3.94 -10.85
C ALA A 183 5.41 -5.35 -11.46
N ARG A 184 4.33 -5.86 -12.07
CA ARG A 184 4.34 -7.14 -12.77
C ARG A 184 5.18 -7.11 -14.05
N SER A 185 5.08 -6.03 -14.84
CA SER A 185 5.91 -5.84 -16.05
C SER A 185 7.39 -5.74 -15.69
N ALA A 186 7.74 -4.92 -14.69
CA ALA A 186 9.12 -4.74 -14.25
C ALA A 186 9.75 -6.08 -13.81
N VAL A 187 9.02 -6.92 -13.07
CA VAL A 187 9.51 -8.27 -12.68
C VAL A 187 9.67 -9.19 -13.89
N ALA A 188 8.80 -9.10 -14.89
CA ALA A 188 8.91 -9.91 -16.11
C ALA A 188 10.10 -9.46 -16.98
N GLU A 189 10.30 -8.16 -17.14
CA GLU A 189 11.46 -7.58 -17.82
C GLU A 189 12.77 -7.96 -17.11
N GLU A 190 12.79 -7.91 -15.78
CA GLU A 190 13.94 -8.36 -14.97
C GLU A 190 14.28 -9.83 -15.27
N ARG A 191 13.27 -10.70 -15.30
CA ARG A 191 13.46 -12.13 -15.58
C ARG A 191 14.00 -12.37 -16.98
N LEU A 192 13.53 -11.61 -17.98
CA LEU A 192 14.01 -11.73 -19.35
C LEU A 192 15.43 -11.22 -19.50
N ARG A 193 15.77 -10.11 -18.83
CA ARG A 193 17.15 -9.61 -18.77
C ARG A 193 18.06 -10.64 -18.11
N PHE A 194 17.70 -11.09 -16.92
CA PHE A 194 18.46 -12.12 -16.19
C PHE A 194 18.66 -13.40 -17.02
N ALA A 195 17.60 -13.88 -17.70
CA ALA A 195 17.71 -15.06 -18.55
C ALA A 195 18.70 -14.84 -19.71
N ARG A 196 18.74 -13.64 -20.29
CA ARG A 196 19.70 -13.29 -21.35
C ARG A 196 21.12 -13.24 -20.81
N ASP A 197 21.33 -12.55 -19.68
CA ASP A 197 22.66 -12.42 -19.06
C ASP A 197 23.22 -13.81 -18.67
N VAL A 198 22.38 -14.67 -18.08
CA VAL A 198 22.76 -16.05 -17.77
C VAL A 198 23.04 -16.86 -19.04
N HIS A 199 22.22 -16.71 -20.08
CA HIS A 199 22.42 -17.41 -21.34
C HIS A 199 23.72 -16.99 -22.03
N ASP A 200 24.06 -15.70 -22.03
CA ASP A 200 25.28 -15.18 -22.65
C ASP A 200 26.52 -15.66 -21.90
N MET A 201 26.51 -15.63 -20.56
CA MET A 201 27.59 -16.16 -19.73
C MET A 201 27.79 -17.67 -19.92
N LEU A 202 26.71 -18.44 -19.89
CA LEU A 202 26.74 -19.89 -20.10
C LEU A 202 27.16 -20.23 -21.53
N GLY A 203 26.60 -19.55 -22.52
CA GLY A 203 26.88 -19.77 -23.93
C GLY A 203 28.36 -19.58 -24.24
N HIS A 204 28.95 -18.49 -23.76
CA HIS A 204 30.37 -18.23 -23.98
C HIS A 204 31.26 -19.29 -23.31
N SER A 205 30.97 -19.64 -22.05
CA SER A 205 31.78 -20.58 -21.28
C SER A 205 31.69 -22.01 -21.85
N LEU A 206 30.49 -22.46 -22.23
CA LEU A 206 30.29 -23.77 -22.85
C LEU A 206 30.97 -23.84 -24.21
N LEU A 207 30.91 -22.78 -25.02
CA LEU A 207 31.60 -22.72 -26.30
C LEU A 207 33.12 -22.80 -26.14
N GLN A 208 33.68 -22.07 -25.17
CA GLN A 208 35.11 -22.16 -24.82
C GLN A 208 35.50 -23.58 -24.41
N LEU A 209 34.69 -24.22 -23.56
CA LEU A 209 34.94 -25.59 -23.11
C LEU A 209 34.94 -26.57 -24.29
N ILE A 210 33.93 -26.49 -25.18
CA ILE A 210 33.84 -27.31 -26.39
C ILE A 210 35.07 -27.10 -27.27
N LEU A 211 35.46 -25.85 -27.52
CA LEU A 211 36.60 -25.51 -28.38
C LEU A 211 37.92 -26.02 -27.81
N HIS A 212 38.16 -25.84 -26.51
CA HIS A 212 39.35 -26.38 -25.84
C HIS A 212 39.36 -27.90 -25.90
N THR A 213 38.24 -28.57 -25.65
CA THR A 213 38.15 -30.03 -25.73
C THR A 213 38.46 -30.55 -27.14
N GLU A 214 37.95 -29.86 -28.18
CA GLU A 214 38.22 -30.18 -29.59
C GLU A 214 39.71 -30.02 -29.93
N VAL A 215 40.34 -28.94 -29.48
CA VAL A 215 41.77 -28.64 -29.70
C VAL A 215 42.65 -29.64 -28.95
N THR A 216 42.39 -29.90 -27.67
CA THR A 216 43.10 -30.90 -26.86
C THR A 216 43.02 -32.28 -27.52
N ARG A 217 41.85 -32.68 -28.01
CA ARG A 217 41.67 -33.95 -28.72
C ARG A 217 42.50 -34.01 -30.02
N ARG A 218 42.61 -32.90 -30.76
CA ARG A 218 43.43 -32.82 -31.98
C ARG A 218 44.92 -32.91 -31.66
N LEU A 219 45.40 -32.14 -30.67
CA LEU A 219 46.82 -32.12 -30.29
C LEU A 219 47.27 -33.45 -29.66
N HIS A 220 46.39 -34.10 -28.87
CA HIS A 220 46.65 -35.45 -28.35
C HIS A 220 46.80 -36.49 -29.46
N ARG A 221 45.94 -36.46 -30.49
CA ARG A 221 46.05 -37.36 -31.65
C ARG A 221 47.35 -37.16 -32.42
N ALA A 222 47.91 -35.94 -32.43
CA ALA A 222 49.21 -35.64 -33.02
C ALA A 222 50.41 -36.05 -32.14
N ARG A 223 50.18 -36.53 -30.90
CA ARG A 223 51.18 -36.81 -29.85
C ARG A 223 52.02 -35.59 -29.43
N GLU A 224 51.45 -34.39 -29.51
CA GLU A 224 52.19 -33.13 -29.30
C GLU A 224 51.96 -32.47 -27.94
N THR A 225 51.26 -33.11 -26.99
CA THR A 225 50.85 -32.43 -25.74
C THR A 225 50.79 -33.34 -24.53
N ASP A 226 51.08 -32.72 -23.38
CA ASP A 226 50.73 -33.25 -22.07
C ASP A 226 49.21 -33.17 -21.87
N VAL A 227 48.56 -34.32 -21.93
CA VAL A 227 47.10 -34.46 -21.86
C VAL A 227 46.59 -34.06 -20.48
N GLU A 228 47.36 -34.33 -19.43
CA GLU A 228 46.94 -34.10 -18.05
C GLU A 228 46.86 -32.60 -17.77
N ALA A 229 47.87 -31.83 -18.21
CA ALA A 229 47.90 -30.38 -18.07
C ALA A 229 46.72 -29.69 -18.79
N GLU A 230 46.30 -30.23 -19.94
CA GLU A 230 45.23 -29.61 -20.74
C GLU A 230 43.83 -30.03 -20.30
N LEU A 231 43.68 -31.22 -19.72
CA LEU A 231 42.47 -31.61 -18.99
C LEU A 231 42.29 -30.75 -17.73
N GLN A 232 43.38 -30.45 -17.00
CA GLN A 232 43.33 -29.55 -15.84
C GLN A 232 42.82 -28.16 -16.22
N LYS A 233 43.27 -27.58 -17.35
CA LYS A 233 42.76 -26.28 -17.83
C LYS A 233 41.27 -26.31 -18.18
N ILE A 234 40.77 -27.41 -18.74
CA ILE A 234 39.34 -27.58 -19.02
C ILE A 234 38.54 -27.66 -17.71
N GLU A 235 39.07 -28.34 -16.69
CA GLU A 235 38.46 -28.41 -15.37
C GLU A 235 38.40 -27.04 -14.68
N ASP A 236 39.49 -26.28 -14.75
CA ASP A 236 39.59 -24.91 -14.21
C ASP A 236 38.60 -23.95 -14.90
N LEU A 237 38.49 -24.02 -16.24
CA LEU A 237 37.51 -23.27 -17.01
C LEU A 237 36.06 -23.65 -16.62
N GLY A 238 35.80 -24.94 -16.38
CA GLY A 238 34.50 -25.41 -15.91
C GLY A 238 34.14 -24.89 -14.52
N ARG A 239 35.10 -24.89 -13.59
CA ARG A 239 34.91 -24.34 -12.23
C ARG A 239 34.64 -22.83 -12.26
N GLN A 240 35.40 -22.06 -13.05
CA GLN A 240 35.17 -20.62 -13.21
C GLN A 240 33.80 -20.31 -13.83
N ALA A 241 33.36 -21.08 -14.82
CA ALA A 241 32.04 -20.92 -15.42
C ALA A 241 30.91 -21.14 -14.39
N LEU A 242 31.06 -22.15 -13.55
CA LEU A 242 30.09 -22.45 -12.47
C LEU A 242 30.06 -21.33 -11.42
N GLU A 243 31.21 -20.75 -11.08
CA GLU A 243 31.31 -19.60 -10.18
C GLU A 243 30.60 -18.36 -10.73
N ARG A 244 30.81 -18.00 -11.99
CA ARG A 244 30.12 -16.86 -12.63
C ARG A 244 28.59 -17.02 -12.63
N VAL A 245 28.09 -18.23 -12.89
CA VAL A 245 26.65 -18.53 -12.82
C VAL A 245 26.15 -18.42 -11.38
N ARG A 246 26.94 -18.91 -10.42
CA ARG A 246 26.60 -18.85 -9.00
C ARG A 246 26.52 -17.40 -8.52
N GLU A 247 27.49 -16.56 -8.88
CA GLU A 247 27.49 -15.12 -8.59
C GLU A 247 26.25 -14.42 -9.16
N ALA A 248 25.93 -14.70 -10.43
CA ALA A 248 24.74 -14.13 -11.08
C ALA A 248 23.43 -14.56 -10.37
N VAL A 249 23.29 -15.84 -10.02
CA VAL A 249 22.07 -16.40 -9.36
C VAL A 249 21.93 -15.96 -7.91
N THR A 250 23.04 -15.75 -7.18
CA THR A 250 22.98 -15.23 -5.80
C THR A 250 22.70 -13.72 -5.74
N GLY A 251 22.70 -13.05 -6.89
CA GLY A 251 22.58 -11.60 -7.00
C GLY A 251 23.83 -10.90 -6.47
N TYR A 252 24.07 -9.66 -6.93
CA TYR A 252 25.10 -8.72 -6.46
C TYR A 252 25.03 -8.50 -4.93
N ARG A 253 25.47 -9.49 -4.16
CA ARG A 253 25.52 -9.43 -2.71
C ARG A 253 26.74 -10.18 -2.23
N ARG A 254 27.86 -9.51 -2.43
CA ARG A 254 29.03 -9.43 -1.56
C ARG A 254 29.93 -8.32 -2.12
N LEU A 255 29.66 -7.08 -1.76
CA LEU A 255 30.72 -6.08 -1.73
C LEU A 255 31.45 -6.36 -0.42
N SER A 256 32.59 -7.04 -0.51
CA SER A 256 33.47 -7.22 0.65
C SER A 256 34.05 -5.86 1.03
N LEU A 257 34.09 -5.53 2.33
CA LEU A 257 34.66 -4.28 2.84
C LEU A 257 36.06 -3.99 2.29
N PRO A 258 36.97 -4.97 2.10
CA PRO A 258 38.26 -4.73 1.47
C PRO A 258 38.15 -4.17 0.05
N ALA A 259 37.22 -4.68 -0.76
CA ALA A 259 37.03 -4.21 -2.13
C ALA A 259 36.48 -2.78 -2.18
N VAL A 260 35.55 -2.45 -1.28
CA VAL A 260 34.98 -1.08 -1.18
C VAL A 260 36.01 -0.07 -0.67
N VAL A 261 36.84 -0.47 0.29
CA VAL A 261 37.87 0.41 0.85
C VAL A 261 38.96 0.71 -0.18
N GLU A 262 39.41 -0.29 -0.93
CA GLU A 262 40.40 -0.08 -2.00
C GLU A 262 39.85 0.78 -3.14
N GLU A 263 38.58 0.62 -3.49
CA GLU A 263 37.93 1.44 -4.53
C GLU A 263 37.71 2.90 -4.07
N ALA A 264 37.41 3.13 -2.79
CA ALA A 264 37.17 4.47 -2.24
C ALA A 264 38.45 5.24 -1.86
N ARG A 265 39.57 4.54 -1.65
CA ARG A 265 40.87 5.12 -1.25
C ARG A 265 41.36 6.26 -2.17
N PRO A 266 41.41 6.11 -3.51
CA PRO A 266 41.90 7.17 -4.39
C PRO A 266 41.00 8.42 -4.36
N THR A 267 39.68 8.25 -4.28
CA THR A 267 38.73 9.38 -4.22
C THR A 267 38.82 10.15 -2.90
N LEU A 268 39.00 9.44 -1.78
CA LEU A 268 39.12 10.08 -0.47
C LEU A 268 40.47 10.77 -0.29
N ALA A 269 41.54 10.21 -0.87
CA ALA A 269 42.85 10.86 -0.92
C ALA A 269 42.82 12.17 -1.72
N ASP A 270 42.11 12.20 -2.85
CA ASP A 270 41.92 13.41 -3.67
C ASP A 270 41.12 14.50 -2.92
N ALA A 271 40.21 14.09 -2.03
CA ALA A 271 39.47 14.97 -1.14
C ALA A 271 40.26 15.40 0.13
N GLY A 272 41.50 14.93 0.29
CA GLY A 272 42.33 15.22 1.47
C GLY A 272 41.87 14.53 2.76
N VAL A 273 41.07 13.47 2.66
CA VAL A 273 40.56 12.71 3.81
C VAL A 273 41.51 11.55 4.10
N THR A 274 42.19 11.60 5.24
CA THR A 274 43.02 10.49 5.74
C THR A 274 42.15 9.44 6.40
N LEU A 275 42.23 8.20 5.92
CA LEU A 275 41.57 7.04 6.52
C LEU A 275 42.51 6.40 7.54
N ASP A 276 42.06 6.34 8.79
CA ASP A 276 42.71 5.61 9.87
C ASP A 276 41.91 4.35 10.18
N PHE A 277 42.57 3.19 10.16
CA PHE A 277 41.94 1.90 10.40
C PHE A 277 42.47 1.33 11.71
N ASP A 278 41.60 1.22 12.71
CA ASP A 278 41.90 0.65 14.03
C ASP A 278 42.08 -0.88 13.99
N ALA A 279 41.75 -1.52 12.86
CA ALA A 279 41.94 -2.95 12.57
C ALA A 279 42.09 -3.18 11.06
N ASP A 280 42.85 -4.19 10.63
CA ASP A 280 43.01 -4.52 9.21
C ASP A 280 41.67 -5.01 8.62
N PRO A 281 41.11 -4.35 7.59
CA PRO A 281 39.90 -4.80 6.92
C PRO A 281 39.98 -6.24 6.37
N ALA A 282 41.19 -6.74 6.09
CA ALA A 282 41.43 -8.11 5.64
C ALA A 282 41.40 -9.15 6.78
N GLU A 283 41.52 -8.72 8.04
CA GLU A 283 41.49 -9.60 9.22
C GLU A 283 40.10 -9.68 9.87
N LEU A 284 39.13 -8.91 9.39
CA LEU A 284 37.74 -9.01 9.85
C LEU A 284 37.16 -10.36 9.39
N PRO A 285 36.61 -11.18 10.31
CA PRO A 285 35.89 -12.39 9.92
C PRO A 285 34.77 -12.02 8.93
N GLU A 286 34.57 -12.82 7.86
CA GLU A 286 33.40 -12.71 6.94
C GLU A 286 32.06 -12.62 7.71
N GLU A 287 32.05 -13.08 8.96
CA GLU A 287 30.93 -13.11 9.89
C GLU A 287 30.64 -11.76 10.59
N VAL A 288 31.59 -10.82 10.65
CA VAL A 288 31.36 -9.47 11.20
C VAL A 288 30.62 -8.58 10.19
N GLU A 289 30.71 -8.90 8.89
CA GLU A 289 29.93 -8.27 7.82
C GLU A 289 28.45 -8.70 7.80
N LEU A 290 28.06 -9.69 8.61
CA LEU A 290 26.67 -10.17 8.63
C LEU A 290 25.69 -9.08 9.14
N ILE A 291 26.10 -8.22 10.09
CA ILE A 291 25.17 -7.30 10.76
C ILE A 291 25.57 -5.82 10.55
N PRO A 292 24.82 -5.06 9.71
CA PRO A 292 25.02 -3.64 9.49
C PRO A 292 25.01 -2.82 10.80
N PRO A 293 25.71 -1.67 10.87
CA PRO A 293 25.85 -0.87 12.10
C PRO A 293 24.52 -0.53 12.79
N ARG A 294 23.49 -0.19 12.01
CA ARG A 294 22.15 0.11 12.55
C ARG A 294 21.41 -1.11 13.11
N GLU A 295 21.67 -2.29 12.56
CA GLU A 295 21.11 -3.54 13.12
C GLU A 295 21.82 -3.91 14.43
N ARG A 296 23.13 -3.63 14.55
CA ARG A 296 23.91 -3.81 15.79
C ARG A 296 23.43 -2.91 16.92
N GLU A 297 23.28 -1.61 16.66
CA GLU A 297 22.76 -0.62 17.61
C GLU A 297 21.38 -1.03 18.17
N VAL A 298 20.51 -1.51 17.28
CA VAL A 298 19.16 -1.99 17.65
C VAL A 298 19.22 -3.29 18.44
N LEU A 299 20.08 -4.25 18.08
CA LEU A 299 20.27 -5.50 18.82
C LEU A 299 20.85 -5.27 20.22
N ALA A 300 21.85 -4.40 20.35
CA ALA A 300 22.46 -4.03 21.63
C ALA A 300 21.42 -3.44 22.59
N THR A 301 20.53 -2.59 22.09
CA THR A 301 19.47 -1.96 22.88
C THR A 301 18.38 -2.96 23.33
N VAL A 302 18.23 -4.09 22.65
CA VAL A 302 17.24 -5.13 22.98
C VAL A 302 17.74 -6.08 24.08
N LEU A 303 19.04 -6.13 24.37
CA LEU A 303 19.62 -6.98 25.41
C LEU A 303 18.98 -6.77 26.79
N ASP A 304 18.54 -5.54 27.09
CA ASP A 304 17.93 -5.17 28.37
C ASP A 304 16.47 -5.64 28.52
N GLY A 305 15.93 -6.43 27.58
CA GLY A 305 14.53 -6.88 27.62
C GLY A 305 13.49 -5.82 27.24
N SER A 306 13.95 -4.63 26.83
CA SER A 306 13.10 -3.46 26.57
C SER A 306 12.03 -3.72 25.49
N PRO A 307 10.80 -3.22 25.65
CA PRO A 307 9.77 -3.32 24.61
C PRO A 307 10.15 -2.48 23.38
N ILE A 308 9.60 -2.85 22.21
CA ILE A 308 9.95 -2.22 20.92
C ILE A 308 9.76 -0.70 20.93
N ALA A 309 8.71 -0.21 21.59
CA ALA A 309 8.45 1.22 21.72
C ALA A 309 9.56 1.96 22.49
N ALA A 310 10.10 1.35 23.56
CA ALA A 310 11.20 1.92 24.34
C ALA A 310 12.52 1.87 23.57
N VAL A 311 12.78 0.78 22.86
CA VAL A 311 13.95 0.66 21.96
C VAL A 311 13.88 1.73 20.87
N ALA A 312 12.72 1.86 20.21
CA ALA A 312 12.46 2.85 19.17
C ALA A 312 12.72 4.29 19.63
N ALA A 313 12.27 4.63 20.85
CA ALA A 313 12.55 5.92 21.47
C ALA A 313 14.05 6.13 21.75
N ARG A 314 14.76 5.11 22.26
CA ARG A 314 16.20 5.18 22.58
C ARG A 314 17.09 5.34 21.34
N VAL A 315 16.76 4.67 20.24
CA VAL A 315 17.55 4.75 19.00
C VAL A 315 16.99 5.76 17.98
N HIS A 316 16.01 6.57 18.37
CA HIS A 316 15.36 7.58 17.51
C HIS A 316 14.81 7.04 16.18
N LEU A 317 14.17 5.86 16.21
CA LEU A 317 13.58 5.22 15.04
C LEU A 317 12.07 5.01 15.23
N ALA A 318 11.33 4.90 14.12
CA ALA A 318 9.96 4.42 14.18
C ALA A 318 9.92 2.93 14.59
N GLU A 319 8.94 2.52 15.39
CA GLU A 319 8.81 1.12 15.85
C GLU A 319 8.80 0.08 14.71
N LYS A 320 8.23 0.45 13.56
CA LYS A 320 8.21 -0.40 12.37
C LYS A 320 9.62 -0.65 11.83
N THR A 321 10.47 0.36 11.88
CA THR A 321 11.87 0.28 11.44
C THR A 321 12.68 -0.60 12.38
N VAL A 322 12.49 -0.45 13.70
CA VAL A 322 13.09 -1.34 14.71
C VAL A 322 12.68 -2.80 14.50
N ARG A 323 11.38 -3.06 14.26
CA ARG A 323 10.89 -4.41 13.93
C ARG A 323 11.55 -4.99 12.67
N ASN A 324 11.75 -4.17 11.65
CA ASN A 324 12.40 -4.59 10.41
C ASN A 324 13.87 -4.96 10.64
N TYR A 325 14.61 -4.13 11.38
CA TYR A 325 16.01 -4.41 11.70
C TYR A 325 16.17 -5.67 12.56
N LEU A 326 15.32 -5.86 13.57
CA LEU A 326 15.33 -7.09 14.37
C LEU A 326 14.97 -8.32 13.53
N SER A 327 14.01 -8.21 12.60
CA SER A 327 13.65 -9.33 11.72
C SER A 327 14.77 -9.68 10.75
N ALA A 328 15.49 -8.67 10.23
CA ALA A 328 16.66 -8.86 9.39
C ALA A 328 17.78 -9.54 10.18
N ALA A 329 18.07 -9.07 11.39
CA ALA A 329 19.06 -9.66 12.27
C ALA A 329 18.76 -11.14 12.59
N ILE A 330 17.54 -11.47 13.03
CA ILE A 330 17.11 -12.86 13.29
C ILE A 330 17.33 -13.74 12.06
N SER A 331 16.96 -13.25 10.87
CA SER A 331 17.11 -14.00 9.63
C SER A 331 18.58 -14.24 9.25
N LYS A 332 19.48 -13.35 9.66
CA LYS A 332 20.91 -13.43 9.34
C LYS A 332 21.66 -14.28 10.36
N THR A 333 21.31 -14.18 11.63
CA THR A 333 21.90 -15.00 12.70
C THR A 333 21.35 -16.43 12.73
N GLY A 334 20.17 -16.66 12.12
CA GLY A 334 19.51 -17.98 12.12
C GLY A 334 18.84 -18.34 13.46
N CYS A 335 18.71 -17.38 14.37
CA CYS A 335 18.11 -17.60 15.69
C CYS A 335 16.57 -17.65 15.64
N ALA A 336 15.92 -18.16 16.68
CA ALA A 336 14.46 -18.27 16.69
C ALA A 336 13.75 -16.96 17.10
N ASN A 337 14.42 -16.12 17.90
CA ASN A 337 13.85 -14.89 18.40
C ASN A 337 14.88 -13.75 18.52
N ARG A 338 14.39 -12.52 18.71
CA ARG A 338 15.21 -11.30 18.78
C ARG A 338 16.20 -11.28 19.95
N PHE A 339 15.87 -11.97 21.05
CA PHE A 339 16.72 -12.00 22.24
C PHE A 339 17.86 -12.99 22.05
N GLU A 340 17.58 -14.16 21.50
CA GLU A 340 18.61 -15.10 21.04
C GLU A 340 19.51 -14.46 19.99
N ALA A 341 18.95 -13.71 19.02
CA ALA A 341 19.77 -13.01 18.03
C ALA A 341 20.70 -11.96 18.67
N ALA A 342 20.23 -11.24 19.69
CA ALA A 342 21.04 -10.24 20.41
C ALA A 342 22.11 -10.91 21.29
N HIS A 343 21.77 -11.98 22.01
CA HIS A 343 22.74 -12.75 22.80
C HIS A 343 23.79 -13.43 21.94
N HIS A 344 23.38 -14.08 20.85
CA HIS A 344 24.26 -14.71 19.87
C HIS A 344 25.22 -13.69 19.24
N ALA A 345 24.73 -12.49 18.92
CA ALA A 345 25.58 -11.41 18.43
C ALA A 345 26.58 -10.92 19.49
N ARG A 346 26.18 -10.84 20.77
CA ARG A 346 27.08 -10.47 21.87
C ARG A 346 28.16 -11.53 22.13
N GLU A 347 27.79 -12.81 22.16
CA GLU A 347 28.69 -13.93 22.41
C GLU A 347 29.77 -14.06 21.33
N ARG A 348 29.46 -13.65 20.10
CA ARG A 348 30.41 -13.63 18.98
C ARG A 348 31.15 -12.31 18.79
N GLY A 349 31.00 -11.36 19.72
CA GLY A 349 31.69 -10.06 19.67
C GLY A 349 31.23 -9.14 18.53
N TRP A 350 29.99 -9.31 18.05
CA TRP A 350 29.44 -8.50 16.95
C TRP A 350 28.78 -7.19 17.43
N LEU A 351 28.60 -6.98 18.75
CA LEU A 351 27.92 -5.83 19.34
C LEU A 351 28.87 -4.88 20.07
#